data_AF-A0A2X1QKW0-F1
#
_entry.id   AF-A0A2X1QKW0-F1
#
_cell.length_a   1.000
_cell.length_b   1.000
_cell.length_c   1.000
_cell.angle_alpha   90.00
_cell.angle_beta   90.00
_cell.angle_gamma   90.00
#
_symmetry.space_group_name_H-M   'P 1'
#
loop_
_entity.id
_entity.type
_entity.pdbx_description
1 polymer ?
#
loop_
_entity_poly.entity_id
_entity_poly.type
_entity_poly.pdbx_seq_one_letter_code
_entity_poly.pdbx_strand_id
1 'polypeptide(L)'
;MGACCTPAAAAWLEIGHTQVDPYGKRCYCGNHGCLETIASVESVLELAQMRMAQSMSSLLHQRPLSVEWLCQAALQGDLLARDIISGVGNHVGRFWRSWSICLIRRKF
;
A
#
# COMPACT_ATOMS: atom_id res chain seq x y z
N MET A 1 17.97 -14.85 7.19
CA MET A 1 17.33 -14.92 8.52
C MET A 1 16.07 -14.07 8.49
N GLY A 2 14.92 -14.67 8.17
CA GLY A 2 13.63 -13.99 8.14
C GLY A 2 12.96 -14.15 9.49
N ALA A 3 12.77 -13.04 10.21
CA ALA A 3 12.02 -13.04 11.46
C ALA A 3 10.57 -13.38 11.15
N CYS A 4 10.22 -14.66 11.34
CA CYS A 4 8.85 -15.14 11.35
C CYS A 4 8.15 -14.45 12.52
N CYS A 5 7.11 -13.67 12.19
CA CYS A 5 6.34 -12.85 13.12
C CYS A 5 5.96 -13.64 14.39
N THR A 6 6.42 -13.16 15.55
CA THR A 6 5.97 -13.64 16.85
C THR A 6 4.49 -13.30 17.06
N PRO A 7 3.68 -14.18 17.69
CA PRO A 7 2.25 -13.99 17.79
C PRO A 7 1.90 -13.17 19.04
N ALA A 8 1.12 -12.10 18.87
CA ALA A 8 0.38 -11.50 19.97
C ALA A 8 -1.07 -11.22 19.53
N ALA A 9 -1.93 -12.16 19.91
CA ALA A 9 -3.36 -12.04 20.22
C ALA A 9 -4.14 -10.77 19.78
N ALA A 10 -4.29 -10.50 18.48
CA ALA A 10 -5.34 -9.63 17.93
C ALA A 10 -5.52 -9.83 16.40
N ALA A 11 -5.54 -11.10 15.96
CA ALA A 11 -5.30 -11.52 14.57
C ALA A 11 -6.26 -10.94 13.49
N TRP A 12 -7.33 -10.24 13.87
CA TRP A 12 -8.27 -9.62 12.93
C TRP A 12 -8.27 -8.08 12.97
N LEU A 13 -7.72 -7.45 14.03
CA LEU A 13 -7.72 -5.99 14.19
C LEU A 13 -6.38 -5.33 13.75
N GLU A 14 -5.30 -6.11 13.65
CA GLU A 14 -3.93 -5.60 13.46
C GLU A 14 -3.33 -5.88 12.06
N ILE A 15 -4.14 -6.27 11.07
CA ILE A 15 -3.64 -6.54 9.70
C ILE A 15 -2.96 -5.28 9.13
N GLY A 16 -3.48 -4.10 9.45
CA GLY A 16 -2.89 -2.80 9.10
C GLY A 16 -1.47 -2.61 9.65
N HIS A 17 -1.15 -3.20 10.81
CA HIS A 17 0.14 -3.05 11.49
C HIS A 17 1.17 -4.13 11.14
N THR A 18 0.80 -5.07 10.26
CA THR A 18 1.78 -6.05 9.81
C THR A 18 2.79 -5.37 8.89
N GLN A 19 4.08 -5.60 9.16
CA GLN A 19 5.18 -5.06 8.36
C GLN A 19 5.18 -5.67 6.96
N VAL A 20 5.09 -4.82 5.93
CA VAL A 20 5.14 -5.19 4.51
C VAL A 20 6.40 -4.66 3.84
N ASP A 21 6.86 -3.48 4.25
CA ASP A 21 8.13 -2.88 3.79
C ASP A 21 9.07 -2.58 4.97
N PRO A 22 10.21 -3.26 5.09
CA PRO A 22 11.19 -2.99 6.14
C PRO A 22 11.73 -1.56 6.17
N TYR A 23 11.69 -0.86 5.03
CA TYR A 23 12.22 0.51 4.88
C TYR A 23 11.11 1.55 4.71
N GLY A 24 9.85 1.17 4.94
CA GLY A 24 8.70 2.06 4.77
C GLY A 24 8.55 3.10 5.88
N LYS A 25 7.52 3.95 5.75
CA LYS A 25 7.22 5.00 6.73
C LYS A 25 7.01 4.44 8.14
N ARG A 26 7.36 5.24 9.15
CA ARG A 26 7.13 4.87 10.54
C ARG A 26 5.64 4.87 10.85
N CYS A 27 5.16 3.74 11.35
CA CYS A 27 3.81 3.54 11.81
C CYS A 27 3.67 3.97 13.27
N TYR A 28 2.49 4.41 13.67
CA TYR A 28 2.23 4.79 15.06
C TYR A 28 2.32 3.61 16.04
N CYS A 29 2.23 2.36 15.56
CA CYS A 29 2.48 1.17 16.38
C CYS A 29 3.97 0.98 16.75
N GLY A 30 4.87 1.79 16.20
CA GLY A 30 6.31 1.76 16.47
C GLY A 30 7.14 1.02 15.42
N ASN A 31 6.50 0.25 14.53
CA ASN A 31 7.16 -0.45 13.41
C ASN A 31 7.33 0.45 12.17
N HIS A 32 8.03 -0.06 11.14
CA HIS A 32 8.22 0.62 9.86
C HIS A 32 7.54 -0.14 8.73
N GLY A 33 6.92 0.59 7.80
CA GLY A 33 6.25 0.08 6.60
C GLY A 33 5.16 -0.94 6.90
N CYS A 34 4.32 -0.61 7.88
CA CYS A 34 3.07 -1.34 8.13
C CYS A 34 2.14 -1.22 6.92
N LEU A 35 1.30 -2.23 6.67
CA LEU A 35 0.35 -2.25 5.57
C LEU A 35 -0.49 -0.96 5.48
N GLU A 36 -0.90 -0.41 6.63
CA GLU A 36 -1.65 0.86 6.69
C GLU A 36 -0.87 2.04 6.09
N THR A 37 0.45 2.11 6.31
CA THR A 37 1.30 3.23 5.86
C THR A 37 1.58 3.18 4.35
N ILE A 38 1.10 2.12 3.69
CA ILE A 38 1.30 1.84 2.27
C ILE A 38 -0.06 1.85 1.54
N ALA A 39 -1.11 1.34 2.18
CA ALA A 39 -2.42 1.14 1.58
C ALA A 39 -3.51 2.08 2.13
N SER A 40 -3.22 2.98 3.08
CA SER A 40 -4.18 4.00 3.50
C SER A 40 -4.41 5.03 2.41
N VAL A 41 -5.62 5.60 2.38
CA VAL A 41 -6.00 6.66 1.44
C VAL A 41 -4.99 7.79 1.45
N GLU A 42 -4.61 8.27 2.63
CA GLU A 42 -3.61 9.33 2.79
C GLU A 42 -2.25 8.95 2.20
N SER A 43 -1.75 7.74 2.47
CA SER A 43 -0.48 7.26 1.93
C SER A 43 -0.47 7.21 0.41
N VAL A 44 -1.58 6.79 -0.20
CA VAL A 44 -1.74 6.73 -1.66
C VAL A 44 -1.79 8.13 -2.26
N LEU A 45 -2.52 9.06 -1.63
CA LEU A 45 -2.59 10.45 -2.09
C LEU A 45 -1.24 11.17 -1.95
N GLU A 46 -0.51 10.96 -0.86
CA GLU A 46 0.85 11.49 -0.70
C GLU A 46 1.80 10.94 -1.78
N LEU A 47 1.76 9.63 -2.05
CA LEU A 47 2.55 9.02 -3.12
C LEU A 47 2.19 9.62 -4.48
N ALA A 48 0.89 9.80 -4.75
CA ALA A 48 0.42 10.41 -5.98
C ALA A 48 0.92 11.86 -6.10
N GLN A 49 0.82 12.65 -5.04
CA GLN A 49 1.30 14.03 -5.01
C GLN A 49 2.81 14.14 -5.27
N MET A 50 3.62 13.27 -4.67
CA MET A 50 5.07 13.22 -4.91
C MET A 50 5.41 12.85 -6.35
N ARG A 51 4.72 11.86 -6.93
CA ARG A 51 4.96 11.42 -8.32
C ARG A 51 4.42 12.41 -9.34
N MET A 52 3.33 13.11 -9.03
CA MET A 52 2.78 14.18 -9.86
C MET A 52 3.82 15.28 -10.10
N ALA A 53 4.57 15.68 -9.06
CA ALA A 53 5.65 16.66 -9.18
C ALA A 53 6.76 16.24 -10.18
N GLN A 54 6.88 14.95 -10.49
CA GLN A 54 7.85 14.42 -11.46
C GLN A 54 7.24 14.18 -12.84
N SER A 55 5.92 14.26 -12.99
CA SER A 55 5.20 13.87 -14.21
C SER A 55 4.11 14.88 -14.56
N MET A 56 4.53 16.03 -15.09
CA MET A 56 3.67 17.16 -15.48
C MET A 56 2.61 16.84 -16.54
N SER A 57 2.76 15.74 -17.29
CA SER A 57 1.80 15.32 -18.32
C SER A 57 0.59 14.55 -17.78
N SER A 58 0.54 14.26 -16.47
CA SER A 58 -0.55 13.44 -15.91
C SER A 58 -1.85 14.22 -15.80
N LEU A 59 -2.97 13.55 -16.09
CA LEU A 59 -4.34 14.03 -15.92
C LEU A 59 -4.64 14.41 -14.46
N LEU A 60 -3.87 13.90 -13.51
CA LEU A 60 -4.04 14.19 -12.08
C LEU A 60 -3.92 15.68 -11.75
N HIS A 61 -3.27 16.50 -12.60
CA HIS A 61 -3.15 17.95 -12.38
C HIS A 61 -4.43 18.73 -12.71
N GLN A 62 -5.39 18.14 -13.41
CA GLN A 62 -6.58 18.85 -13.90
C GLN A 62 -7.61 19.14 -12.81
N ARG A 63 -7.57 18.41 -11.69
CA ARG A 63 -8.52 18.51 -10.59
C ARG A 63 -7.80 18.31 -9.25
N PRO A 64 -8.40 18.75 -8.12
CA PRO A 64 -7.89 18.42 -6.80
C PRO A 64 -7.69 16.92 -6.63
N LEU A 65 -6.56 16.53 -6.05
CA LEU A 65 -6.20 15.13 -5.88
C LEU A 65 -7.15 14.46 -4.87
N SER A 66 -7.90 13.46 -5.33
CA SER A 66 -8.76 12.60 -4.52
C SER A 66 -8.64 11.15 -4.98
N VAL A 67 -9.08 10.19 -4.16
CA VAL A 67 -9.03 8.76 -4.53
C VAL A 67 -9.97 8.49 -5.69
N GLU A 68 -11.14 9.10 -5.69
CA GLU A 68 -12.12 8.99 -6.77
C GLU A 68 -11.52 9.52 -8.08
N TRP A 69 -10.86 10.67 -8.03
CA TRP A 69 -10.20 11.23 -9.20
C TRP A 69 -9.02 10.38 -9.68
N LEU A 70 -8.20 9.87 -8.76
CA LEU A 70 -7.09 8.95 -9.08
C LEU A 70 -7.60 7.70 -9.82
N CYS A 71 -8.67 7.08 -9.32
CA CYS A 71 -9.32 5.93 -9.96
C CYS A 71 -9.88 6.29 -11.33
N GLN A 72 -10.55 7.45 -11.46
CA GLN A 72 -11.09 7.91 -12.74
C GLN A 72 -9.98 8.19 -13.76
N ALA A 73 -8.90 8.86 -13.37
CA ALA A 73 -7.75 9.14 -14.23
C ALA A 73 -7.11 7.84 -14.73
N ALA A 74 -6.98 6.83 -13.85
CA ALA A 74 -6.48 5.52 -14.25
C ALA A 74 -7.40 4.81 -15.26
N LEU A 75 -8.72 4.91 -15.09
CA LEU A 75 -9.71 4.38 -16.04
C LEU A 75 -9.69 5.14 -17.38
N GLN A 76 -9.37 6.42 -17.37
CA GLN A 76 -9.19 7.24 -18.58
C GLN A 76 -7.86 6.98 -19.30
N GLY A 77 -7.00 6.12 -18.74
CA GLY A 77 -5.75 5.70 -19.36
C GLY A 77 -4.52 6.49 -18.92
N ASP A 78 -4.61 7.32 -17.87
CA ASP A 78 -3.45 8.02 -17.33
C ASP A 78 -2.41 7.02 -16.81
N LEU A 79 -1.20 7.08 -17.39
CA LEU A 79 -0.14 6.13 -17.08
C LEU A 79 0.34 6.26 -15.64
N LEU A 80 0.41 7.49 -15.10
CA LEU A 80 0.86 7.73 -13.75
C LEU A 80 -0.14 7.16 -12.73
N ALA A 81 -1.43 7.46 -12.90
CA ALA A 81 -2.49 6.95 -12.02
C ALA A 81 -2.54 5.41 -12.04
N ARG A 82 -2.39 4.79 -13.22
CA ARG A 82 -2.31 3.33 -13.35
C ARG A 82 -1.08 2.73 -12.65
N ASP A 83 0.09 3.36 -12.77
CA ASP A 83 1.31 2.91 -12.09
C ASP A 83 1.16 2.98 -10.57
N ILE A 84 0.62 4.09 -10.04
CA ILE A 84 0.35 4.25 -8.60
C ILE A 84 -0.57 3.14 -8.09
N ILE A 85 -1.72 2.93 -8.74
CA ILE A 85 -2.69 1.90 -8.34
C ILE A 85 -2.07 0.50 -8.42
N SER A 86 -1.33 0.20 -9.47
CA SER A 86 -0.66 -1.10 -9.65
C SER A 86 0.43 -1.31 -8.59
N GLY A 87 1.19 -0.26 -8.26
CA GLY A 87 2.21 -0.29 -7.21
C GLY A 87 1.61 -0.62 -5.85
N VAL A 88 0.54 0.07 -5.45
CA VAL A 88 -0.18 -0.20 -4.20
C VAL A 88 -0.75 -1.62 -4.20
N GLY A 89 -1.41 -2.03 -5.29
CA GLY A 89 -1.97 -3.37 -5.45
C GLY A 89 -0.92 -4.48 -5.33
N ASN A 90 0.29 -4.28 -5.86
CA ASN A 90 1.39 -5.23 -5.75
C ASN A 90 1.89 -5.41 -4.30
N HIS A 91 1.94 -4.33 -3.51
CA HIS A 91 2.32 -4.41 -2.09
C HIS A 91 1.27 -5.19 -1.29
N VAL A 92 0.00 -4.86 -1.49
CA VAL A 92 -1.13 -5.54 -0.84
C VAL A 92 -1.18 -7.02 -1.27
N GLY A 93 -1.04 -7.31 -2.57
CA GLY A 93 -1.04 -8.68 -3.10
C GLY A 93 0.12 -9.53 -2.58
N ARG A 94 1.32 -8.95 -2.42
CA ARG A 94 2.47 -9.64 -1.80
C ARG A 94 2.19 -9.99 -0.35
N PHE A 95 1.58 -9.08 0.40
CA PHE A 95 1.14 -9.31 1.77
C PHE A 95 0.17 -10.51 1.83
N TRP A 96 -0.92 -10.46 1.06
CA TRP A 96 -1.91 -11.55 1.04
C TRP A 96 -1.32 -12.89 0.61
N ARG A 97 -0.46 -12.91 -0.42
CA ARG A 97 0.21 -14.15 -0.87
C ARG A 97 1.06 -14.76 0.25
N SER A 98 1.85 -13.94 0.93
CA SER A 98 2.69 -14.37 2.05
C SER A 98 1.84 -14.89 3.22
N TRP A 99 0.75 -14.18 3.53
CA TRP A 99 -0.16 -14.53 4.61
C TRP A 99 -0.92 -15.84 4.32
N SER A 100 -1.42 -16.03 3.09
CA SER A 100 -2.07 -17.28 2.67
C SER A 100 -1.12 -18.47 2.75
N ILE A 101 0.15 -18.33 2.36
CA ILE A 101 1.17 -19.39 2.50
C ILE A 101 1.41 -19.73 3.98
N CYS A 102 1.50 -18.71 4.84
CA CYS A 102 1.69 -18.90 6.28
C CYS A 102 0.49 -19.60 6.94
N LEU A 103 -0.73 -19.23 6.55
CA LEU A 103 -1.96 -19.89 7.01
C LEU A 103 -2.04 -21.35 6.57
N ILE A 104 -1.68 -21.65 5.33
CA ILE A 104 -1.64 -23.04 4.81
C ILE A 104 -0.58 -23.86 5.58
N ARG A 105 0.61 -23.30 5.82
CA ARG A 105 1.69 -23.95 6.58
C ARG A 105 1.47 -24.04 8.09
N ARG A 106 0.47 -23.35 8.65
CA ARG A 106 0.03 -23.51 10.04
C ARG A 106 -1.11 -24.51 10.22
N LYS A 107 -1.72 -24.96 9.11
CA LYS A 107 -2.77 -26.00 9.11
C LYS A 107 -2.26 -27.41 8.80
N PHE A 108 -0.95 -27.57 8.55
CA PHE A 108 -0.26 -28.86 8.38
C PHE A 108 0.98 -28.91 9.24
#